data_AF-A0A9D8A1J3-F1
#
_entry.id   AF-A0A9D8A1J3-F1
#
_cell.length_a   1.000
_cell.length_b   1.000
_cell.length_c   1.000
_cell.angle_alpha   90.00
_cell.angle_beta   90.00
_cell.angle_gamma   90.00
#
_symmetry.space_group_name_H-M   'P 1'
#
loop_
_entity.id
_entity.type
_entity.pdbx_description
1 polymer ?
#
loop_
_entity_poly.entity_id
_entity_poly.type
_entity_poly.pdbx_seq_one_letter_code
_entity_poly.pdbx_strand_id
1 'polypeptide(L)'
;MDYHFQKLTAFNNEELARLSVNYLLHQRLNLGEINHIKIDLKLVEQASKNNSIVKLVDEILAFIHTENQQPNFKFFHWILSNATPQIIVYLQNHLPEQFADDWKVNLFLNLTKKLQPKQLIPLDFLNPDIQSLATTKKQNCLICFTGIGFKMMMPNQLFNHFALAHFDAVIYLKDGNKMRFCGGLGQGIKTIEDIKERLQEMTKGYQSVSVMGVSTGAIIAAQMAQKMSLSRCLLLSPMYEFKQFQAVLNKEYFNQHKLKIFFSSSNDLDNSLMLQWQQFVDNECINLVRCDTHNSAMQLLKNQQFDAEIKWMK
;
A
#
# COMPACT_ATOMS: atom_id res chain seq x y z
N MET A 1 14.58 -18.50 -13.22
CA MET A 1 13.79 -18.99 -12.07
C MET A 1 12.43 -19.37 -12.62
N ASP A 2 12.11 -20.66 -12.58
CA ASP A 2 10.82 -21.18 -13.07
C ASP A 2 9.80 -21.15 -11.93
N TYR A 3 8.64 -20.54 -12.17
CA TYR A 3 7.60 -20.36 -11.17
C TYR A 3 6.33 -21.14 -11.53
N HIS A 4 5.86 -21.97 -10.59
CA HIS A 4 4.56 -22.64 -10.66
C HIS A 4 3.46 -21.78 -10.02
N PHE A 5 2.36 -21.57 -10.75
CA PHE A 5 1.19 -20.81 -10.29
C PHE A 5 0.10 -21.76 -9.77
N GLN A 6 -0.43 -21.52 -8.56
CA GLN A 6 -1.64 -22.17 -8.06
C GLN A 6 -2.85 -21.21 -8.11
N LYS A 7 -4.01 -21.76 -8.51
CA LYS A 7 -5.28 -21.06 -8.77
C LYS A 7 -5.84 -20.35 -7.52
N LEU A 8 -6.20 -19.07 -7.68
CA LEU A 8 -7.11 -18.33 -6.80
C LEU A 8 -8.33 -17.86 -7.59
N THR A 9 -9.42 -17.59 -6.86
CA THR A 9 -10.79 -17.28 -7.32
C THR A 9 -10.88 -16.20 -8.39
N ALA A 10 -11.91 -16.32 -9.23
CA ALA A 10 -12.13 -15.50 -10.42
C ALA A 10 -12.20 -14.00 -10.10
N PHE A 11 -11.22 -13.25 -10.60
CA PHE A 11 -11.26 -11.81 -10.74
C PHE A 11 -12.50 -11.37 -11.55
N ASN A 12 -13.05 -10.20 -11.27
CA ASN A 12 -14.10 -9.65 -12.15
C ASN A 12 -13.50 -9.28 -13.53
N ASN A 13 -14.32 -9.15 -14.57
CA ASN A 13 -13.84 -8.95 -15.94
C ASN A 13 -12.96 -7.69 -16.10
N GLU A 14 -13.19 -6.66 -15.29
CA GLU A 14 -12.43 -5.41 -15.36
C GLU A 14 -11.07 -5.53 -14.64
N GLU A 15 -11.02 -6.24 -13.51
CA GLU A 15 -9.79 -6.61 -12.81
C GLU A 15 -8.98 -7.62 -13.63
N LEU A 16 -9.63 -8.58 -14.29
CA LEU A 16 -9.00 -9.48 -15.27
C LEU A 16 -8.37 -8.70 -16.41
N ALA A 17 -9.06 -7.72 -16.99
CA ALA A 17 -8.53 -6.91 -18.07
C ALA A 17 -7.30 -6.09 -17.61
N ARG A 18 -7.39 -5.45 -16.44
CA ARG A 18 -6.30 -4.62 -15.87
C ARG A 18 -5.11 -5.47 -15.43
N LEU A 19 -5.34 -6.63 -14.84
CA LEU A 19 -4.29 -7.60 -14.48
C LEU A 19 -3.70 -8.27 -15.72
N SER A 20 -4.50 -8.51 -16.77
CA SER A 20 -4.00 -9.02 -18.05
C SER A 20 -3.10 -7.99 -18.73
N VAL A 21 -3.45 -6.71 -18.69
CA VAL A 21 -2.58 -5.62 -19.17
C VAL A 21 -1.30 -5.55 -18.34
N ASN A 22 -1.38 -5.57 -17.00
CA ASN A 22 -0.19 -5.58 -16.14
C ASN A 22 0.68 -6.83 -16.30
N TYR A 23 0.08 -8.01 -16.46
CA TYR A 23 0.77 -9.28 -16.67
C TYR A 23 1.45 -9.32 -18.04
N LEU A 24 0.75 -8.88 -19.10
CA LEU A 24 1.32 -8.74 -20.44
C LEU A 24 2.45 -7.71 -20.47
N LEU A 25 2.31 -6.60 -19.75
CA LEU A 25 3.36 -5.60 -19.59
C LEU A 25 4.56 -6.16 -18.84
N HIS A 26 4.34 -6.85 -17.73
CA HIS A 26 5.39 -7.43 -16.90
C HIS A 26 6.15 -8.57 -17.61
N GLN A 27 5.44 -9.47 -18.30
CA GLN A 27 6.08 -10.54 -19.10
C GLN A 27 6.90 -9.97 -20.26
N ARG A 28 6.41 -8.92 -20.93
CA ARG A 28 7.12 -8.30 -22.06
C ARG A 28 8.33 -7.48 -21.63
N LEU A 29 8.31 -6.91 -20.42
CA LEU A 29 9.44 -6.21 -19.81
C LEU A 29 10.57 -7.15 -19.37
N ASN A 30 10.26 -8.37 -18.92
CA ASN A 30 11.27 -9.31 -18.43
C ASN A 30 11.98 -10.13 -19.51
N LEU A 31 11.47 -10.16 -20.75
CA LEU A 31 11.93 -11.14 -21.73
C LEU A 31 12.98 -10.66 -22.72
N GLY A 32 13.24 -9.36 -22.92
CA GLY A 32 14.32 -8.91 -23.82
C GLY A 32 14.38 -9.58 -25.21
N GLU A 33 13.24 -10.13 -25.67
CA GLU A 33 13.01 -11.08 -26.78
C GLU A 33 13.02 -12.61 -26.48
N ILE A 34 11.89 -13.24 -26.87
CA ILE A 34 11.70 -14.60 -27.42
C ILE A 34 11.23 -15.78 -26.50
N ASN A 35 10.06 -16.29 -26.91
CA ASN A 35 9.49 -17.65 -26.86
C ASN A 35 8.76 -18.26 -25.65
N HIS A 36 7.49 -18.59 -25.96
CA HIS A 36 6.62 -19.64 -25.44
C HIS A 36 6.01 -19.54 -24.04
N ILE A 37 4.90 -18.79 -23.93
CA ILE A 37 3.79 -19.16 -23.03
C ILE A 37 2.45 -18.94 -23.78
N LYS A 38 1.66 -20.01 -23.93
CA LYS A 38 0.31 -19.99 -24.54
C LYS A 38 -0.69 -19.42 -23.52
N ILE A 39 -1.25 -18.26 -23.84
CA ILE A 39 -2.48 -17.72 -23.22
C ILE A 39 -3.43 -17.38 -24.37
N ASP A 40 -4.70 -17.70 -24.22
CA ASP A 40 -5.75 -17.67 -25.25
C ASP A 40 -5.78 -16.35 -26.04
N LEU A 41 -5.55 -16.46 -27.36
CA LEU A 41 -4.99 -15.41 -28.21
C LEU A 41 -6.02 -14.49 -28.87
N LYS A 42 -7.32 -14.78 -28.83
CA LYS A 42 -8.27 -14.05 -29.70
C LYS A 42 -8.56 -12.59 -29.29
N LEU A 43 -8.40 -12.24 -28.02
CA LEU A 43 -8.52 -10.84 -27.54
C LEU A 43 -7.17 -10.09 -27.49
N VAL A 44 -6.06 -10.82 -27.53
CA VAL A 44 -4.69 -10.28 -27.43
C VAL A 44 -4.06 -10.11 -28.83
N GLU A 45 -4.47 -10.89 -29.83
CA GLU A 45 -4.00 -10.80 -31.23
C GLU A 45 -4.39 -9.49 -31.93
N GLN A 46 -5.46 -8.81 -31.50
CA GLN A 46 -5.81 -7.49 -32.04
C GLN A 46 -4.99 -6.36 -31.41
N ALA A 47 -4.54 -6.51 -30.17
CA ALA A 47 -3.71 -5.51 -29.47
C ALA A 47 -2.20 -5.69 -29.70
N SER A 48 -1.77 -6.86 -30.20
CA SER A 48 -0.34 -7.24 -30.23
C SER A 48 0.37 -7.07 -31.56
N LYS A 49 -0.30 -6.60 -32.61
CA LYS A 49 0.29 -6.62 -33.95
C LYS A 49 1.19 -5.44 -34.32
N ASN A 50 1.36 -4.35 -33.55
CA ASN A 50 2.27 -3.27 -33.98
C ASN A 50 2.73 -2.16 -33.00
N ASN A 51 2.74 -2.33 -31.66
CA ASN A 51 3.09 -1.20 -30.77
C ASN A 51 4.25 -1.50 -29.81
N SER A 52 5.35 -0.76 -29.95
CA SER A 52 6.53 -0.76 -29.06
C SER A 52 6.19 -0.23 -27.66
N ILE A 53 7.01 -0.56 -26.65
CA ILE A 53 6.87 -0.06 -25.26
C ILE A 53 6.73 1.47 -25.22
N VAL A 54 7.50 2.16 -26.07
CA VAL A 54 7.45 3.62 -26.27
C VAL A 54 6.04 4.05 -26.68
N LYS A 55 5.39 3.36 -27.62
CA LYS A 55 4.05 3.72 -28.11
C LYS A 55 2.94 3.56 -27.06
N LEU A 56 3.02 2.58 -26.16
CA LEU A 56 2.04 2.44 -25.08
C LEU A 56 2.26 3.47 -23.97
N VAL A 57 3.52 3.79 -23.63
CA VAL A 57 3.75 4.89 -22.70
C VAL A 57 3.42 6.23 -23.35
N ASP A 58 3.62 6.39 -24.65
CA ASP A 58 3.15 7.54 -25.42
C ASP A 58 1.61 7.59 -25.49
N GLU A 59 0.89 6.46 -25.43
CA GLU A 59 -0.57 6.43 -25.29
C GLU A 59 -1.02 6.82 -23.87
N ILE A 60 -0.30 6.37 -22.83
CA ILE A 60 -0.51 6.76 -21.42
C ILE A 60 -0.21 8.26 -21.25
N LEU A 61 0.89 8.73 -21.85
CA LEU A 61 1.28 10.13 -21.89
C LEU A 61 0.27 10.91 -22.72
N ALA A 62 -0.13 10.48 -23.92
CA ALA A 62 -1.16 11.16 -24.72
C ALA A 62 -2.49 11.29 -23.97
N PHE A 63 -2.86 10.31 -23.15
CA PHE A 63 -4.02 10.38 -22.25
C PHE A 63 -3.83 11.36 -21.07
N ILE A 64 -2.59 11.59 -20.65
CA ILE A 64 -2.20 12.61 -19.67
C ILE A 64 -2.03 13.99 -20.34
N HIS A 65 -1.62 14.05 -21.62
CA HIS A 65 -1.12 15.19 -22.40
C HIS A 65 -2.17 15.79 -23.35
N THR A 66 -3.41 15.32 -23.40
CA THR A 66 -4.46 15.98 -24.19
C THR A 66 -4.57 17.43 -23.71
N GLU A 67 -4.14 18.38 -24.56
CA GLU A 67 -3.90 19.81 -24.26
C GLU A 67 -5.07 20.58 -23.62
N ASN A 68 -6.23 19.93 -23.48
CA ASN A 68 -7.46 20.47 -22.91
C ASN A 68 -8.10 19.59 -21.82
N GLN A 69 -7.42 18.54 -21.32
CA GLN A 69 -7.97 17.65 -20.29
C GLN A 69 -7.18 17.75 -18.99
N GLN A 70 -7.92 17.97 -17.89
CA GLN A 70 -7.40 17.89 -16.54
C GLN A 70 -6.79 16.50 -16.31
N PRO A 71 -5.58 16.39 -15.75
CA PRO A 71 -4.92 15.11 -15.52
C PRO A 71 -5.83 14.16 -14.73
N ASN A 72 -5.98 12.92 -15.20
CA ASN A 72 -6.84 11.95 -14.52
C ASN A 72 -6.18 11.46 -13.23
N PHE A 73 -6.48 12.12 -12.11
CA PHE A 73 -5.94 11.79 -10.78
C PHE A 73 -6.16 10.32 -10.40
N LYS A 74 -7.31 9.73 -10.78
CA LYS A 74 -7.60 8.31 -10.49
C LYS A 74 -6.65 7.40 -11.26
N PHE A 75 -6.27 7.78 -12.46
CA PHE A 75 -5.31 7.04 -13.28
C PHE A 75 -3.87 7.17 -12.74
N PHE A 76 -3.44 8.36 -12.32
CA PHE A 76 -2.16 8.55 -11.64
C PHE A 76 -2.06 7.74 -10.34
N HIS A 77 -3.10 7.79 -9.52
CA HIS A 77 -3.20 6.97 -8.32
C HIS A 77 -3.14 5.49 -8.66
N TRP A 78 -3.80 5.06 -9.74
CA TRP A 78 -3.76 3.67 -10.18
C TRP A 78 -2.35 3.24 -10.59
N ILE A 79 -1.64 4.03 -11.39
CA ILE A 79 -0.26 3.76 -11.80
C ILE A 79 0.63 3.63 -10.56
N LEU A 80 0.62 4.61 -9.66
CA LEU A 80 1.46 4.60 -8.47
C LEU A 80 1.10 3.48 -7.46
N SER A 81 -0.07 2.86 -7.62
CA SER A 81 -0.49 1.70 -6.82
C SER A 81 -0.16 0.36 -7.47
N ASN A 82 0.00 0.28 -8.80
CA ASN A 82 -0.04 -1.00 -9.52
C ASN A 82 1.06 -1.17 -10.58
N ALA A 83 1.70 -0.10 -11.01
CA ALA A 83 2.70 -0.14 -12.08
C ALA A 83 4.04 -0.68 -11.58
N THR A 84 4.84 -1.24 -12.49
CA THR A 84 6.20 -1.70 -12.19
C THR A 84 7.15 -0.52 -11.97
N PRO A 85 8.28 -0.72 -11.29
CA PRO A 85 9.31 0.32 -11.16
C PRO A 85 9.74 0.94 -12.48
N GLN A 86 9.84 0.15 -13.56
CA GLN A 86 10.24 0.67 -14.87
C GLN A 86 9.22 1.68 -15.42
N ILE A 87 7.92 1.42 -15.27
CA ILE A 87 6.86 2.33 -15.71
C ILE A 87 6.92 3.63 -14.90
N ILE A 88 7.13 3.53 -13.58
CA ILE A 88 7.24 4.69 -12.69
C ILE A 88 8.44 5.55 -13.08
N VAL A 89 9.62 4.94 -13.30
CA VAL A 89 10.83 5.65 -13.72
C VAL A 89 10.66 6.28 -15.10
N TYR A 90 10.00 5.59 -16.03
CA TYR A 90 9.71 6.18 -17.33
C TYR A 90 8.82 7.41 -17.20
N LEU A 91 7.75 7.34 -16.39
CA LEU A 91 6.87 8.48 -16.14
C LEU A 91 7.64 9.65 -15.52
N GLN A 92 8.52 9.41 -14.54
CA GLN A 92 9.36 10.47 -13.96
C GLN A 92 10.11 11.28 -15.03
N ASN A 93 10.66 10.59 -16.02
CA ASN A 93 11.49 11.18 -17.07
C ASN A 93 10.68 11.91 -18.17
N HIS A 94 9.40 11.58 -18.32
CA HIS A 94 8.56 12.07 -19.43
C HIS A 94 7.35 12.88 -18.97
N LEU A 95 7.19 13.12 -17.66
CA LEU A 95 6.14 13.97 -17.13
C LEU A 95 6.46 15.45 -17.40
N PRO A 96 5.65 16.15 -18.20
CA PRO A 96 5.92 17.53 -18.61
C PRO A 96 5.78 18.47 -17.41
N GLU A 97 6.58 19.52 -17.43
CA GLU A 97 6.64 20.51 -16.35
C GLU A 97 5.37 21.37 -16.25
N GLN A 98 4.57 21.41 -17.32
CA GLN A 98 3.38 22.25 -17.48
C GLN A 98 2.16 21.84 -16.63
N PHE A 99 2.21 20.71 -15.90
CA PHE A 99 1.15 20.32 -14.95
C PHE A 99 1.23 21.05 -13.60
N ALA A 100 1.90 22.21 -13.56
CA ALA A 100 2.21 22.96 -12.34
C ALA A 100 0.97 23.57 -11.65
N ASP A 101 -0.12 23.81 -12.39
CA ASP A 101 -1.24 24.64 -11.91
C ASP A 101 -2.33 23.88 -11.11
N ASP A 102 -2.43 22.54 -11.23
CA ASP A 102 -3.31 21.75 -10.35
C ASP A 102 -2.49 21.23 -9.15
N TRP A 103 -2.75 21.77 -7.95
CA TRP A 103 -2.06 21.41 -6.72
C TRP A 103 -2.09 19.90 -6.39
N LYS A 104 -3.18 19.18 -6.76
CA LYS A 104 -3.29 17.74 -6.51
C LYS A 104 -2.35 16.99 -7.43
N VAL A 105 -2.27 17.41 -8.68
CA VAL A 105 -1.38 16.81 -9.67
C VAL A 105 0.07 17.15 -9.30
N ASN A 106 0.35 18.41 -8.99
CA ASN A 106 1.67 18.91 -8.62
C ASN A 106 2.26 18.16 -7.39
N LEU A 107 1.48 17.93 -6.34
CA LEU A 107 1.95 17.15 -5.17
C LEU A 107 2.39 15.74 -5.57
N PHE A 108 1.55 15.01 -6.32
CA PHE A 108 1.85 13.63 -6.70
C PHE A 108 2.99 13.54 -7.71
N LEU A 109 3.06 14.47 -8.65
CA LEU A 109 4.16 14.56 -9.60
C LEU A 109 5.48 14.86 -8.89
N ASN A 110 5.50 15.82 -7.96
CA ASN A 110 6.69 16.15 -7.18
C ASN A 110 7.16 14.98 -6.32
N LEU A 111 6.23 14.25 -5.70
CA LEU A 111 6.57 13.06 -4.92
C LEU A 111 7.05 11.93 -5.84
N THR A 112 6.42 11.75 -7.00
CA THR A 112 6.84 10.75 -8.00
C THR A 112 8.27 11.04 -8.45
N LYS A 113 8.64 12.28 -8.75
CA LYS A 113 10.01 12.69 -9.10
C LYS A 113 11.05 12.40 -8.00
N LYS A 114 10.63 12.28 -6.73
CA LYS A 114 11.51 11.95 -5.60
C LYS A 114 11.73 10.45 -5.41
N LEU A 115 10.91 9.58 -6.04
CA LEU A 115 11.04 8.13 -5.87
C LEU A 115 12.37 7.64 -6.45
N GLN A 116 13.19 6.99 -5.62
CA GLN A 116 14.42 6.37 -6.07
C GLN A 116 14.13 4.93 -6.51
N PRO A 117 14.74 4.41 -7.60
CA PRO A 117 14.50 3.04 -8.07
C PRO A 117 14.68 1.96 -6.99
N LYS A 118 15.68 2.13 -6.10
CA LYS A 118 15.95 1.24 -4.96
C LYS A 118 14.85 1.25 -3.87
N GLN A 119 13.95 2.24 -3.90
CA GLN A 119 12.82 2.39 -2.99
C GLN A 119 11.49 2.01 -3.64
N LEU A 120 11.48 1.56 -4.89
CA LEU A 120 10.26 1.12 -5.55
C LEU A 120 9.97 -0.33 -5.18
N ILE A 121 8.69 -0.65 -4.94
CA ILE A 121 8.25 -2.02 -4.72
C ILE A 121 8.36 -2.74 -6.08
N PRO A 122 9.16 -3.80 -6.21
CA PRO A 122 9.43 -4.43 -7.51
C PRO A 122 8.17 -4.95 -8.20
N LEU A 123 7.26 -5.48 -7.40
CA LEU A 123 6.05 -6.19 -7.83
C LEU A 123 4.95 -5.98 -6.78
N ASP A 124 4.12 -4.95 -6.95
CA ASP A 124 2.98 -4.70 -6.04
C ASP A 124 1.87 -5.76 -6.19
N PHE A 125 1.74 -6.36 -7.38
CA PHE A 125 0.65 -7.28 -7.74
C PHE A 125 0.95 -8.77 -7.49
N LEU A 126 2.19 -9.14 -7.16
CA LEU A 126 2.54 -10.53 -6.91
C LEU A 126 2.54 -10.83 -5.42
N ASN A 127 1.68 -11.79 -5.07
CA ASN A 127 1.79 -12.61 -3.88
C ASN A 127 3.28 -12.86 -3.53
N PRO A 128 3.65 -12.71 -2.26
CA PRO A 128 2.86 -13.27 -1.17
C PRO A 128 2.01 -12.24 -0.40
N ASP A 129 1.02 -12.75 0.33
CA ASP A 129 0.26 -12.00 1.34
C ASP A 129 1.15 -11.31 2.37
N ILE A 130 2.38 -11.82 2.55
CA ILE A 130 3.45 -11.12 3.24
C ILE A 130 4.57 -10.76 2.25
N GLN A 131 4.86 -9.47 2.13
CA GLN A 131 5.98 -8.96 1.35
C GLN A 131 6.94 -8.22 2.27
N SER A 132 8.23 -8.57 2.24
CA SER A 132 9.26 -7.86 3.00
C SER A 132 10.28 -7.23 2.06
N LEU A 133 10.58 -5.96 2.33
CA LEU A 133 11.69 -5.23 1.73
C LEU A 133 12.65 -4.87 2.86
N ALA A 134 13.90 -5.28 2.76
CA ALA A 134 14.88 -5.08 3.82
C ALA A 134 16.25 -4.68 3.27
N THR A 135 16.93 -3.81 3.99
CA THR A 135 18.35 -3.51 3.79
C THR A 135 19.22 -4.48 4.59
N THR A 136 20.55 -4.36 4.50
CA THR A 136 21.48 -5.16 5.31
C THR A 136 21.50 -4.74 6.79
N LYS A 137 21.05 -3.52 7.11
CA LYS A 137 20.97 -3.02 8.49
C LYS A 137 19.71 -3.60 9.16
N LYS A 138 19.81 -3.89 10.46
CA LYS A 138 18.69 -4.40 11.28
C LYS A 138 18.45 -3.51 12.50
N GLN A 139 18.15 -2.23 12.31
CA GLN A 139 17.80 -1.34 13.42
C GLN A 139 16.29 -1.26 13.58
N ASN A 140 15.58 -0.83 12.53
CA ASN A 140 14.16 -0.52 12.62
C ASN A 140 13.36 -1.29 11.57
N CYS A 141 12.31 -1.99 12.02
CA CYS A 141 11.36 -2.70 11.15
C CYS A 141 9.96 -2.12 11.30
N LEU A 142 9.29 -1.89 10.17
CA LEU A 142 7.89 -1.48 10.11
C LEU A 142 7.02 -2.65 9.63
N ILE A 143 5.98 -3.00 10.38
CA ILE A 143 4.96 -3.96 9.99
C ILE A 143 3.71 -3.19 9.53
N CYS A 144 3.16 -3.52 8.38
CA CYS A 144 2.04 -2.80 7.76
C CYS A 144 0.86 -3.73 7.51
N PHE A 145 -0.28 -3.49 8.15
CA PHE A 145 -1.53 -4.18 7.87
C PHE A 145 -2.43 -3.35 6.94
N THR A 146 -2.61 -3.81 5.70
CA THR A 146 -3.44 -3.11 4.71
C THR A 146 -4.93 -3.25 5.03
N GLY A 147 -5.75 -2.36 4.49
CA GLY A 147 -7.21 -2.50 4.52
C GLY A 147 -7.69 -3.41 3.38
N ILE A 148 -9.01 -3.49 3.22
CA ILE A 148 -9.65 -4.23 2.12
C ILE A 148 -9.07 -3.79 0.77
N GLY A 149 -8.68 -4.76 -0.05
CA GLY A 149 -8.19 -4.52 -1.40
C GLY A 149 -6.71 -4.10 -1.46
N PHE A 150 -5.92 -4.50 -0.47
CA PHE A 150 -4.45 -4.38 -0.45
C PHE A 150 -3.89 -2.96 -0.39
N LYS A 151 -4.67 -1.98 0.06
CA LYS A 151 -4.30 -0.56 -0.01
C LYS A 151 -3.89 -0.02 1.36
N MET A 152 -2.83 0.78 1.38
CA MET A 152 -2.42 1.63 2.52
C MET A 152 -3.19 2.96 2.56
N MET A 153 -4.38 3.02 1.96
CA MET A 153 -5.18 4.24 1.74
C MET A 153 -4.48 5.33 0.89
N MET A 154 -3.27 5.07 0.41
CA MET A 154 -2.51 5.87 -0.56
C MET A 154 -1.78 4.97 -1.55
N PRO A 155 -1.18 5.51 -2.63
CA PRO A 155 -0.40 4.69 -3.53
C PRO A 155 0.79 4.00 -2.84
N ASN A 156 0.93 2.69 -3.05
CA ASN A 156 1.91 1.85 -2.35
C ASN A 156 3.35 2.32 -2.57
N GLN A 157 3.66 2.80 -3.77
CA GLN A 157 5.01 3.27 -4.12
C GLN A 157 5.37 4.56 -3.38
N LEU A 158 4.40 5.48 -3.24
CA LEU A 158 4.58 6.68 -2.42
C LEU A 158 4.74 6.31 -0.94
N PHE A 159 3.90 5.40 -0.44
CA PHE A 159 4.02 4.90 0.92
C PHE A 159 5.41 4.29 1.19
N ASN A 160 5.88 3.41 0.31
CA ASN A 160 7.16 2.72 0.46
C ASN A 160 8.35 3.67 0.43
N HIS A 161 8.28 4.76 -0.35
CA HIS A 161 9.28 5.81 -0.34
C HIS A 161 9.44 6.45 1.04
N PHE A 162 8.33 6.80 1.71
CA PHE A 162 8.38 7.33 3.08
C PHE A 162 8.87 6.26 4.07
N ALA A 163 8.38 5.03 3.96
CA ALA A 163 8.75 3.95 4.88
C ALA A 163 10.26 3.64 4.82
N LEU A 164 10.82 3.44 3.62
CA LEU A 164 12.25 3.13 3.44
C LEU A 164 13.17 4.34 3.66
N ALA A 165 12.65 5.55 3.86
CA ALA A 165 13.44 6.67 4.33
C ALA A 165 13.79 6.56 5.82
N HIS A 166 12.96 5.87 6.61
CA HIS A 166 13.08 5.80 8.07
C HIS A 166 13.38 4.40 8.60
N PHE A 167 12.89 3.36 7.93
CA PHE A 167 13.00 1.96 8.35
C PHE A 167 13.99 1.18 7.48
N ASP A 168 14.72 0.25 8.10
CA ASP A 168 15.61 -0.65 7.38
C ASP A 168 14.86 -1.81 6.75
N ALA A 169 13.68 -2.14 7.28
CA ALA A 169 12.78 -3.10 6.69
C ALA A 169 11.31 -2.71 6.82
N VAL A 170 10.53 -3.10 5.82
CA VAL A 170 9.07 -2.96 5.79
C VAL A 170 8.47 -4.32 5.45
N ILE A 171 7.52 -4.77 6.27
CA ILE A 171 6.78 -6.01 6.12
C ILE A 171 5.32 -5.66 5.87
N TYR A 172 4.83 -5.92 4.67
CA TYR A 172 3.44 -5.72 4.28
C TYR A 172 2.65 -7.00 4.53
N LEU A 173 1.51 -6.89 5.21
CA LEU A 173 0.48 -7.91 5.31
C LEU A 173 -0.76 -7.42 4.55
N LYS A 174 -1.01 -8.12 3.44
CA LYS A 174 -1.98 -7.78 2.41
C LYS A 174 -3.31 -8.50 2.68
N ASP A 175 -4.44 -7.78 2.63
CA ASP A 175 -5.78 -8.33 2.83
C ASP A 175 -6.66 -8.22 1.58
N GLY A 176 -6.63 -9.29 0.77
CA GLY A 176 -7.41 -9.38 -0.46
C GLY A 176 -8.86 -9.79 -0.23
N ASN A 177 -9.18 -10.34 0.94
CA ASN A 177 -10.41 -11.12 1.15
C ASN A 177 -11.13 -10.80 2.47
N LYS A 178 -11.14 -9.52 2.88
CA LYS A 178 -11.93 -8.98 3.99
C LYS A 178 -11.59 -9.62 5.36
N MET A 179 -10.40 -9.32 5.87
CA MET A 179 -9.74 -9.81 7.09
C MET A 179 -9.16 -11.21 6.97
N ARG A 180 -8.66 -11.54 5.78
CA ARG A 180 -7.90 -12.77 5.54
C ARG A 180 -6.48 -12.41 5.16
N PHE A 181 -5.76 -11.77 6.08
CA PHE A 181 -4.30 -11.57 6.02
C PHE A 181 -3.52 -12.87 5.83
N CYS A 182 -4.20 -14.02 5.94
CA CYS A 182 -3.68 -15.37 5.84
C CYS A 182 -4.03 -16.11 4.53
N GLY A 183 -4.66 -15.46 3.54
CA GLY A 183 -5.09 -16.10 2.29
C GLY A 183 -3.97 -16.69 1.41
N GLY A 184 -2.73 -16.28 1.65
CA GLY A 184 -1.53 -16.55 0.86
C GLY A 184 -0.31 -16.82 1.74
N LEU A 185 -0.53 -17.11 3.03
CA LEU A 185 0.51 -17.53 3.98
C LEU A 185 0.81 -19.04 3.97
N GLY A 186 0.28 -19.77 2.99
CA GLY A 186 0.35 -21.23 2.93
C GLY A 186 -0.66 -21.92 3.86
N GLN A 187 -0.74 -23.25 3.79
CA GLN A 187 -1.57 -24.02 4.73
C GLN A 187 -0.98 -23.90 6.15
N GLY A 188 -1.68 -23.26 7.09
CA GLY A 188 -1.28 -23.26 8.50
C GLY A 188 -1.66 -22.02 9.29
N ILE A 189 -1.57 -20.83 8.69
CA ILE A 189 -1.89 -19.58 9.39
C ILE A 189 -3.41 -19.34 9.32
N LYS A 190 -4.11 -19.65 10.41
CA LYS A 190 -5.57 -19.52 10.54
C LYS A 190 -5.97 -18.57 11.67
N THR A 191 -5.02 -18.20 12.52
CA THR A 191 -5.26 -17.46 13.75
C THR A 191 -4.36 -16.23 13.87
N ILE A 192 -4.73 -15.34 14.79
CA ILE A 192 -3.93 -14.17 15.16
C ILE A 192 -2.58 -14.60 15.79
N GLU A 193 -2.53 -15.74 16.48
CA GLU A 193 -1.28 -16.25 17.05
C GLU A 193 -0.31 -16.73 15.97
N ASP A 194 -0.82 -17.40 14.93
CA ASP A 194 0.03 -17.82 13.80
C ASP A 194 0.68 -16.62 13.09
N ILE A 195 -0.06 -15.51 12.94
CA ILE A 195 0.47 -14.25 12.38
C ILE A 195 1.57 -13.70 13.29
N LYS A 196 1.34 -13.67 14.60
CA LYS A 196 2.29 -13.17 15.60
C LYS A 196 3.58 -13.99 15.57
N GLU A 197 3.51 -15.32 15.63
CA GLU A 197 4.69 -16.19 15.60
C GLU A 197 5.52 -15.92 14.35
N ARG A 198 4.86 -15.84 13.19
CA ARG A 198 5.54 -15.53 11.93
C ARG A 198 6.22 -14.16 11.94
N LEU A 199 5.55 -13.14 12.47
CA LEU A 199 6.13 -11.80 12.55
C LEU A 199 7.28 -11.73 13.55
N GLN A 200 7.21 -12.47 14.67
CA GLN A 200 8.32 -12.57 15.63
C GLN A 200 9.57 -13.18 15.00
N GLU A 201 9.41 -14.22 14.17
CA GLU A 201 10.52 -14.79 13.40
C GLU A 201 11.11 -13.78 12.41
N MET A 202 10.25 -13.12 11.62
CA MET A 202 10.68 -12.19 10.57
C MET A 202 11.36 -10.93 11.14
N THR A 203 10.97 -10.52 12.34
CA THR A 203 11.51 -9.34 13.02
C THR A 203 12.63 -9.66 14.01
N LYS A 204 13.08 -10.92 14.05
CA LYS A 204 14.19 -11.33 14.92
C LYS A 204 15.47 -10.57 14.59
N GLY A 205 16.01 -9.89 15.60
CA GLY A 205 17.27 -9.15 15.53
C GLY A 205 17.14 -7.68 15.13
N TYR A 206 15.93 -7.14 14.93
CA TYR A 206 15.72 -5.70 14.87
C TYR A 206 15.71 -5.10 16.28
N GLN A 207 16.26 -3.89 16.43
CA GLN A 207 16.28 -3.20 17.73
C GLN A 207 14.93 -2.58 18.07
N SER A 208 14.23 -2.05 17.07
CA SER A 208 12.88 -1.52 17.19
C SER A 208 11.99 -2.10 16.10
N VAL A 209 10.77 -2.44 16.50
CA VAL A 209 9.73 -2.93 15.61
C VAL A 209 8.48 -2.12 15.89
N SER A 210 7.96 -1.47 14.85
CA SER A 210 6.74 -0.68 14.91
C SER A 210 5.70 -1.25 13.96
N VAL A 211 4.44 -0.93 14.20
CA VAL A 211 3.33 -1.42 13.38
C VAL A 211 2.40 -0.29 12.97
N MET A 212 1.88 -0.39 11.76
CA MET A 212 0.79 0.44 11.30
C MET A 212 -0.33 -0.39 10.71
N GLY A 213 -1.54 0.17 10.77
CA GLY A 213 -2.70 -0.42 10.11
C GLY A 213 -3.66 0.63 9.61
N VAL A 214 -4.35 0.29 8.53
CA VAL A 214 -5.34 1.15 7.88
C VAL A 214 -6.70 0.45 7.85
N SER A 215 -7.78 1.18 8.08
CA SER A 215 -9.15 0.64 8.06
C SER A 215 -9.29 -0.66 8.87
N THR A 216 -9.75 -1.74 8.26
CA THR A 216 -9.89 -3.07 8.88
C THR A 216 -8.54 -3.66 9.33
N GLY A 217 -7.43 -3.37 8.63
CA GLY A 217 -6.09 -3.81 9.03
C GLY A 217 -5.59 -3.21 10.34
N ALA A 218 -6.15 -2.07 10.74
CA ALA A 218 -5.84 -1.46 12.03
C ALA A 218 -6.23 -2.33 13.23
N ILE A 219 -7.26 -3.17 13.09
CA ILE A 219 -7.69 -4.10 14.16
C ILE A 219 -6.54 -5.05 14.51
N ILE A 220 -5.93 -5.67 13.49
CA ILE A 220 -4.83 -6.62 13.69
C ILE A 220 -3.55 -5.89 14.07
N ALA A 221 -3.28 -4.72 13.49
CA ALA A 221 -2.14 -3.89 13.87
C ALA A 221 -2.15 -3.56 15.37
N ALA A 222 -3.30 -3.13 15.91
CA ALA A 222 -3.45 -2.86 17.33
C ALA A 222 -3.21 -4.12 18.19
N GLN A 223 -3.80 -5.25 17.81
CA GLN A 223 -3.59 -6.52 18.51
C GLN A 223 -2.12 -6.95 18.50
N MET A 224 -1.42 -6.81 17.36
CA MET A 224 0.00 -7.14 17.24
C MET A 224 0.89 -6.20 18.05
N ALA A 225 0.57 -4.90 18.04
CA ALA A 225 1.29 -3.91 18.84
C ALA A 225 1.37 -4.34 20.29
N GLN A 226 0.25 -4.79 20.86
CA GLN A 226 0.20 -5.27 22.24
C GLN A 226 0.83 -6.67 22.40
N LYS A 227 0.43 -7.65 21.59
CA LYS A 227 0.89 -9.05 21.71
C LYS A 227 2.39 -9.24 21.53
N MET A 228 3.03 -8.38 20.74
CA MET A 228 4.48 -8.40 20.51
C MET A 228 5.21 -7.28 21.25
N SER A 229 4.52 -6.45 22.04
CA SER A 229 5.10 -5.31 22.76
C SER A 229 5.89 -4.35 21.84
N LEU A 230 5.33 -4.03 20.67
CA LEU A 230 5.96 -3.21 19.64
C LEU A 230 6.20 -1.76 20.08
N SER A 231 7.21 -1.10 19.50
CA SER A 231 7.66 0.22 19.92
C SER A 231 6.61 1.31 19.70
N ARG A 232 6.04 1.40 18.50
CA ARG A 232 5.01 2.38 18.13
C ARG A 232 3.92 1.75 17.29
N CYS A 233 2.72 2.31 17.39
CA CYS A 233 1.52 1.92 16.66
C CYS A 233 0.90 3.15 15.99
N LEU A 234 0.76 3.13 14.66
CA LEU A 234 0.06 4.16 13.89
C LEU A 234 -1.17 3.58 13.21
N LEU A 235 -2.34 4.12 13.55
CA LEU A 235 -3.62 3.66 13.01
C LEU A 235 -4.27 4.77 12.17
N LEU A 236 -4.69 4.42 10.95
CA LEU A 236 -5.22 5.38 9.98
C LEU A 236 -6.65 5.00 9.59
N SER A 237 -7.60 5.87 9.95
CA SER A 237 -9.04 5.66 9.84
C SER A 237 -9.44 4.24 10.29
N PRO A 238 -9.07 3.83 11.52
CA PRO A 238 -9.18 2.43 11.93
C PRO A 238 -10.60 2.00 12.24
N MET A 239 -10.97 0.81 11.77
CA MET A 239 -12.14 0.12 12.30
C MET A 239 -11.83 -0.34 13.74
N TYR A 240 -12.80 -0.21 14.65
CA TYR A 240 -12.67 -0.82 15.99
C TYR A 240 -13.06 -2.30 15.97
N GLU A 241 -14.12 -2.64 15.24
CA GLU A 241 -14.60 -4.01 15.09
C GLU A 241 -15.01 -4.35 13.65
N PHE A 242 -14.85 -5.62 13.27
CA PHE A 242 -15.31 -6.14 12.00
C PHE A 242 -15.41 -7.67 12.02
N LYS A 243 -16.59 -8.23 11.66
CA LYS A 243 -16.83 -9.68 11.54
C LYS A 243 -16.24 -10.50 12.70
N GLN A 244 -16.59 -10.12 13.94
CA GLN A 244 -16.16 -10.76 15.20
C GLN A 244 -14.73 -10.45 15.67
N PHE A 245 -13.91 -9.74 14.88
CA PHE A 245 -12.64 -9.22 15.35
C PHE A 245 -12.84 -7.84 15.97
N GLN A 246 -12.27 -7.63 17.15
CA GLN A 246 -12.25 -6.34 17.83
C GLN A 246 -10.81 -5.93 18.12
N ALA A 247 -10.52 -4.63 18.02
CA ALA A 247 -9.27 -4.08 18.49
C ALA A 247 -9.22 -4.27 20.01
N VAL A 248 -8.34 -5.16 20.48
CA VAL A 248 -8.14 -5.37 21.92
C VAL A 248 -7.10 -4.36 22.37
N LEU A 249 -7.46 -3.50 23.31
CA LEU A 249 -6.59 -2.43 23.78
C LEU A 249 -6.49 -2.48 25.30
N ASN A 250 -5.28 -2.73 25.80
CA ASN A 250 -4.94 -2.38 27.17
C ASN A 250 -4.60 -0.88 27.24
N LYS A 251 -5.41 -0.08 27.95
CA LYS A 251 -5.19 1.36 28.16
C LYS A 251 -3.81 1.68 28.74
N GLU A 252 -3.31 0.84 29.65
CA GLU A 252 -1.98 1.03 30.26
C GLU A 252 -0.85 0.90 29.23
N TYR A 253 -1.08 0.08 28.19
CA TYR A 253 -0.13 -0.07 27.11
C TYR A 253 -0.20 1.09 26.11
N PHE A 254 -1.40 1.49 25.70
CA PHE A 254 -1.60 2.47 24.65
C PHE A 254 -1.74 3.90 25.18
N ASN A 255 -0.60 4.57 25.35
CA ASN A 255 -0.52 6.02 25.61
C ASN A 255 -0.04 6.80 24.38
N GLN A 256 -0.05 8.14 24.46
CA GLN A 256 0.38 9.05 23.39
C GLN A 256 1.84 8.84 22.90
N HIS A 257 2.68 8.19 23.71
CA HIS A 257 4.05 7.82 23.34
C HIS A 257 4.15 6.43 22.71
N LYS A 258 3.06 5.69 22.48
CA LYS A 258 3.13 4.52 21.60
C LYS A 258 1.93 4.32 20.68
N LEU A 259 0.90 5.15 20.77
CA LEU A 259 -0.21 5.14 19.83
C LEU A 259 -0.48 6.53 19.24
N LYS A 260 -0.66 6.56 17.92
CA LYS A 260 -1.35 7.64 17.23
C LYS A 260 -2.44 7.06 16.36
N ILE A 261 -3.63 7.65 16.45
CA ILE A 261 -4.77 7.33 15.61
C ILE A 261 -5.18 8.57 14.85
N PHE A 262 -5.42 8.44 13.54
CA PHE A 262 -5.95 9.52 12.73
C PHE A 262 -7.34 9.19 12.19
N PHE A 263 -8.27 10.13 12.34
CA PHE A 263 -9.62 10.07 11.75
C PHE A 263 -9.88 11.30 10.88
N SER A 264 -10.78 11.14 9.91
CA SER A 264 -11.24 12.19 9.03
C SER A 264 -12.44 12.92 9.66
N SER A 265 -12.25 14.17 10.10
CA SER A 265 -13.23 14.88 10.94
C SER A 265 -14.55 15.24 10.24
N SER A 266 -14.59 15.15 8.91
CA SER A 266 -15.78 15.47 8.10
C SER A 266 -16.42 14.23 7.48
N ASN A 267 -16.02 13.03 7.92
CA ASN A 267 -16.56 11.77 7.46
C ASN A 267 -17.35 11.08 8.59
N ASP A 268 -18.63 10.78 8.35
CA ASP A 268 -19.53 10.25 9.37
C ASP A 268 -19.07 8.90 9.95
N LEU A 269 -18.51 8.04 9.10
CA LEU A 269 -17.96 6.76 9.53
C LEU A 269 -16.77 6.97 10.46
N ASP A 270 -15.81 7.81 10.08
CA ASP A 270 -14.63 8.11 10.92
C ASP A 270 -15.02 8.79 12.24
N ASN A 271 -16.03 9.67 12.24
CA ASN A 271 -16.54 10.28 13.46
C ASN A 271 -17.17 9.25 14.41
N SER A 272 -17.96 8.31 13.87
CA SER A 272 -18.51 7.20 14.66
C SER A 272 -17.41 6.29 15.22
N LEU A 273 -16.43 5.94 14.40
CA LEU A 273 -15.29 5.12 14.83
C LEU A 273 -14.44 5.84 15.90
N MET A 274 -14.19 7.13 15.75
CA MET A 274 -13.48 7.93 16.75
C MET A 274 -14.14 7.84 18.12
N LEU A 275 -15.46 8.02 18.19
CA LEU A 275 -16.22 7.92 19.43
C LEU A 275 -16.12 6.52 20.06
N GLN A 276 -16.04 5.45 19.25
CA GLN A 276 -15.78 4.10 19.74
C GLN A 276 -14.37 3.99 20.32
N TRP A 277 -13.34 4.44 19.60
CA TRP A 277 -11.96 4.38 20.06
C TRP A 277 -11.71 5.20 21.33
N GLN A 278 -12.35 6.36 21.50
CA GLN A 278 -12.27 7.20 22.72
C GLN A 278 -12.68 6.47 24.01
N GLN A 279 -13.47 5.41 23.91
CA GLN A 279 -13.82 4.60 25.09
C GLN A 279 -12.62 3.77 25.59
N PHE A 280 -11.65 3.48 24.72
CA PHE A 280 -10.59 2.50 24.95
C PHE A 280 -9.18 3.09 24.90
N VAL A 281 -8.98 4.34 24.48
CA VAL A 281 -7.68 5.03 24.50
C VAL A 281 -7.84 6.46 25.00
N ASP A 282 -6.73 7.04 25.46
CA ASP A 282 -6.68 8.45 25.85
C ASP A 282 -6.92 9.37 24.64
N ASN A 283 -7.53 10.53 24.88
CA ASN A 283 -7.87 11.48 23.82
C ASN A 283 -6.62 12.01 23.10
N GLU A 284 -5.49 12.08 23.79
CA GLU A 284 -4.19 12.48 23.26
C GLU A 284 -3.65 11.53 22.17
N CYS A 285 -4.13 10.28 22.14
CA CYS A 285 -3.80 9.33 21.07
C CYS A 285 -4.56 9.65 19.77
N ILE A 286 -5.66 10.41 19.82
CA ILE A 286 -6.59 10.61 18.72
C ILE A 286 -6.33 11.97 18.05
N ASN A 287 -6.15 11.91 16.73
CA ASN A 287 -5.82 13.05 15.89
C ASN A 287 -6.86 13.17 14.77
N LEU A 288 -7.21 14.40 14.43
CA LEU A 288 -8.19 14.70 13.40
C LEU A 288 -7.54 15.35 12.19
N VAL A 289 -7.88 14.86 11.00
CA VAL A 289 -7.56 15.49 9.73
C VAL A 289 -8.84 15.89 9.01
N ARG A 290 -8.86 17.09 8.42
CA ARG A 290 -10.05 17.58 7.71
C ARG A 290 -10.20 16.91 6.35
N CYS A 291 -11.05 15.89 6.27
CA CYS A 291 -11.41 15.20 5.03
C CYS A 291 -12.83 14.61 5.14
N ASP A 292 -13.55 14.59 4.02
CA ASP A 292 -14.91 14.04 3.84
C ASP A 292 -14.91 12.53 3.48
N THR A 293 -13.74 11.99 3.14
CA THR A 293 -13.57 10.56 2.82
C THR A 293 -12.94 9.79 3.98
N HIS A 294 -13.23 8.49 4.07
CA HIS A 294 -12.54 7.54 4.97
C HIS A 294 -11.11 7.27 4.47
N ASN A 295 -10.25 8.28 4.53
CA ASN A 295 -8.90 8.25 3.98
C ASN A 295 -7.96 9.26 4.66
N SER A 296 -7.71 9.07 5.96
CA SER A 296 -6.80 9.92 6.73
C SER A 296 -5.36 9.91 6.21
N ALA A 297 -4.87 8.77 5.70
CA ALA A 297 -3.52 8.64 5.14
C ALA A 297 -3.27 9.60 3.96
N MET A 298 -4.21 9.63 3.02
CA MET A 298 -4.17 10.54 1.87
C MET A 298 -4.24 12.00 2.30
N GLN A 299 -5.02 12.31 3.33
CA GLN A 299 -5.11 13.68 3.82
C GLN A 299 -3.83 14.14 4.51
N LEU A 300 -3.20 13.27 5.32
CA LEU A 300 -1.87 13.53 5.88
C LEU A 300 -0.83 13.79 4.78
N LEU A 301 -0.90 13.04 3.68
CA LEU A 301 -0.02 13.25 2.53
C LEU A 301 -0.26 14.62 1.89
N LYS A 302 -1.52 14.99 1.66
CA LYS A 302 -1.91 16.30 1.11
C LYS A 302 -1.45 17.46 1.97
N ASN A 303 -1.49 17.29 3.28
CA ASN A 303 -1.04 18.28 4.26
C ASN A 303 0.49 18.27 4.47
N GLN A 304 1.24 17.41 3.76
CA GLN A 304 2.69 17.23 3.93
C GLN A 304 3.10 16.79 5.34
N GLN A 305 2.20 16.10 6.05
CA GLN A 305 2.40 15.63 7.42
C GLN A 305 2.81 14.16 7.48
N PHE A 306 2.55 13.37 6.43
CA PHE A 306 2.73 11.91 6.45
C PHE A 306 4.17 11.47 6.78
N ASP A 307 5.19 12.13 6.22
CA ASP A 307 6.60 11.79 6.49
C ASP A 307 6.96 11.95 7.98
N ALA A 308 6.46 13.00 8.62
CA ALA A 308 6.68 13.23 10.04
C ALA A 308 6.03 12.14 10.91
N GLU A 309 4.88 11.62 10.49
CA GLU A 309 4.21 10.52 11.19
C GLU A 309 4.94 9.20 11.03
N ILE A 310 5.47 8.91 9.83
CA ILE A 310 6.33 7.72 9.63
C ILE A 310 7.63 7.86 10.42
N LYS A 311 8.22 9.05 10.49
CA LYS A 311 9.41 9.31 11.31
C LYS A 311 9.14 9.12 12.81
N TRP A 312 7.97 9.52 13.32
CA TRP A 312 7.57 9.31 14.71
C TRP A 312 7.49 7.83 15.10
N MET A 313 7.22 6.95 14.14
CA MET A 313 7.15 5.51 14.38
C MET A 313 8.52 4.84 14.60
N LYS A 314 9.62 5.50 14.22
CA LYS A 314 10.99 5.00 14.36
C LYS A 314 11.52 5.26 15.76
#